data_AF-A0A1B6D9C1-F1
#
_entry.id   AF-A0A1B6D9C1-F1
#
_cell.length_a   1.000
_cell.length_b   1.000
_cell.length_c   1.000
_cell.angle_alpha   90.00
_cell.angle_beta   90.00
_cell.angle_gamma   90.00
#
_symmetry.space_group_name_H-M   'P 1'
#
loop_
_entity.id
_entity.type
_entity.pdbx_description
1 polymer ?
#
loop_
_entity_poly.entity_id
_entity_poly.type
_entity_poly.pdbx_seq_one_letter_code
_entity_poly.pdbx_strand_id
1 'polypeptide(L)'
;EYSEKVIVREMDYLFNLVKLIEETPIKVIANYLHWRFVKMVNRDLNHQMSRLSFEFDKVFSGATEDQPRWLDCVTSTSSLWNFAVGYKYVQLHFNNEAKDSALEMVGNIRSEFLNQISSISWMDYKTSHAAKDKLQSMTQFIGYPHWYNNQSYLENYYKNLEVGPIHFHNVAQAKHHFVMRHLQMLREPIDRYEWPTSPATVNAFYNLQMNSIIFPAGILQPPFFKKGRPEALNYGGIGV
;
A
#
# COMPACT_ATOMS: atom_id res chain seq x y z
N GLU A 1 -14.68 -0.88 -33.93
CA GLU A 1 -14.65 0.47 -33.34
C GLU A 1 -14.08 0.38 -31.93
N TYR A 2 -13.14 1.26 -31.56
CA TYR A 2 -12.55 1.28 -30.22
C TYR A 2 -13.30 2.28 -29.34
N SER A 3 -14.23 1.81 -28.50
CA SER A 3 -15.06 2.66 -27.63
C SER A 3 -14.61 2.68 -26.16
N GLU A 4 -13.60 1.89 -25.80
CA GLU A 4 -13.10 1.79 -24.43
C GLU A 4 -12.34 3.06 -24.04
N LYS A 5 -12.70 3.67 -22.90
CA LYS A 5 -12.01 4.85 -22.38
C LYS A 5 -10.76 4.43 -21.62
N VAL A 6 -9.61 4.95 -22.02
CA VAL A 6 -8.32 4.69 -21.37
C VAL A 6 -7.69 6.02 -20.95
N ILE A 7 -7.26 6.12 -19.70
CA ILE A 7 -6.50 7.28 -19.20
C ILE A 7 -5.02 7.06 -19.55
N VAL A 8 -4.48 7.86 -20.47
CA VAL A 8 -3.06 7.86 -20.79
C VAL A 8 -2.36 8.97 -20.00
N ARG A 9 -1.42 8.60 -19.14
CA ARG A 9 -0.67 9.55 -18.31
C ARG A 9 0.45 10.25 -19.07
N GLU A 10 1.15 9.51 -19.93
CA GLU A 10 2.35 9.96 -20.63
C GLU A 10 2.23 9.63 -22.13
N MET A 11 1.67 10.55 -22.91
CA MET A 11 1.43 10.34 -24.36
C MET A 11 2.74 10.20 -25.13
N ASP A 12 3.72 11.06 -24.86
CA ASP A 12 5.01 11.06 -25.57
C ASP A 12 5.78 9.76 -25.35
N TYR A 13 5.69 9.18 -24.15
CA TYR A 13 6.28 7.87 -23.87
C TYR A 13 5.69 6.79 -24.80
N LEU A 14 4.36 6.74 -24.95
CA LEU A 14 3.72 5.72 -25.80
C LEU A 14 4.08 5.90 -27.28
N PHE A 15 4.08 7.14 -27.79
CA PHE A 15 4.48 7.39 -29.18
C PHE A 15 5.93 6.98 -29.45
N ASN A 16 6.85 7.37 -28.55
CA ASN A 16 8.26 6.99 -28.67
C ASN A 16 8.46 5.47 -28.49
N LEU A 17 7.69 4.82 -27.62
CA LEU A 17 7.75 3.39 -27.41
C LEU A 17 7.31 2.62 -28.67
N VAL A 18 6.23 3.02 -29.32
CA VAL A 18 5.77 2.38 -30.57
C VAL A 18 6.85 2.48 -31.64
N LYS A 19 7.42 3.68 -31.83
CA LYS A 19 8.53 3.88 -32.77
C LYS A 19 9.74 3.00 -32.43
N LEU A 20 10.14 2.95 -31.15
CA LEU A 20 11.26 2.12 -30.71
C LEU A 20 10.99 0.63 -30.96
N ILE A 21 9.77 0.15 -30.72
CA ILE A 21 9.39 -1.24 -30.98
C ILE A 21 9.47 -1.57 -32.47
N GLU A 22 9.00 -0.67 -33.34
CA GLU A 22 9.06 -0.85 -34.80
C GLU A 22 10.50 -0.88 -35.33
N GLU A 23 11.40 -0.08 -34.74
CA GLU A 23 12.81 0.01 -35.14
C GLU A 23 13.70 -1.08 -34.50
N THR A 24 13.22 -1.79 -33.47
CA THR A 24 14.01 -2.77 -32.72
C THR A 24 13.81 -4.19 -33.25
N PRO A 25 14.88 -4.96 -33.52
CA PRO A 25 14.74 -6.36 -33.92
C PRO A 25 13.93 -7.18 -32.91
N ILE A 26 12.98 -7.98 -33.40
CA ILE A 26 12.07 -8.78 -32.55
C ILE A 26 12.79 -9.65 -31.52
N LYS A 27 13.98 -10.16 -31.84
CA LYS A 27 14.82 -10.94 -30.92
C LYS A 27 15.28 -10.12 -29.70
N VAL A 28 15.60 -8.84 -29.88
CA VAL A 28 15.99 -7.94 -28.80
C VAL A 28 14.79 -7.65 -27.89
N ILE A 29 13.61 -7.40 -28.47
CA ILE A 29 12.36 -7.21 -27.73
C ILE A 29 12.04 -8.46 -26.90
N ALA A 30 12.10 -9.64 -27.51
CA ALA A 30 11.86 -10.90 -26.83
C ALA A 30 12.86 -11.11 -25.68
N ASN A 31 14.16 -10.91 -25.91
CA ASN A 31 15.18 -11.02 -24.87
C ASN A 31 14.94 -10.04 -23.71
N TYR A 32 14.55 -8.80 -24.02
CA TYR A 32 14.22 -7.81 -23.02
C TYR A 32 13.03 -8.26 -22.16
N LEU A 33 11.92 -8.71 -22.76
CA LEU A 33 10.76 -9.20 -22.02
C LEU A 33 11.10 -10.40 -21.14
N HIS A 34 11.87 -11.36 -21.65
CA HIS A 34 12.35 -12.50 -20.86
C HIS A 34 13.23 -12.04 -19.70
N TRP A 35 14.14 -11.09 -19.92
CA TRP A 35 14.97 -10.53 -18.87
C TRP A 35 14.14 -9.83 -17.79
N ARG A 36 13.13 -9.05 -18.16
CA ARG A 36 12.20 -8.42 -17.21
C ARG A 36 11.48 -9.46 -16.36
N PHE A 37 11.05 -10.57 -16.95
CA PHE A 37 10.45 -11.69 -16.22
C PHE A 37 11.45 -12.36 -15.27
N VAL A 38 12.65 -12.70 -15.73
CA VAL A 38 13.71 -13.31 -14.90
C VAL A 38 14.06 -12.41 -13.72
N LYS A 39 14.23 -11.10 -13.94
CA LYS A 39 14.49 -10.13 -12.87
C LYS A 39 13.35 -10.07 -11.85
N MET A 40 12.10 -10.24 -12.28
CA MET A 40 10.94 -10.21 -11.38
C MET A 40 10.87 -11.43 -10.44
N VAL A 41 11.40 -12.58 -10.86
CA VAL A 41 11.25 -13.85 -10.12
C VAL A 41 12.52 -14.36 -9.47
N ASN A 42 13.67 -13.74 -9.73
CA ASN A 42 14.99 -14.24 -9.32
C ASN A 42 15.12 -14.57 -7.81
N ARG A 43 14.50 -13.78 -6.92
CA ARG A 43 14.51 -14.00 -5.46
C ARG A 43 13.60 -15.16 -5.01
N ASP A 44 12.68 -15.60 -5.86
CA ASP A 44 11.75 -16.70 -5.59
C ASP A 44 12.25 -18.06 -6.12
N LEU A 45 13.46 -18.12 -6.68
CA LEU A 45 14.06 -19.31 -7.26
C LEU A 45 15.04 -20.00 -6.28
N ASN A 46 16.26 -20.30 -6.73
CA ASN A 46 17.30 -20.93 -5.92
C ASN A 46 18.26 -19.88 -5.33
N HIS A 47 19.11 -20.32 -4.41
CA HIS A 47 20.09 -19.46 -3.75
C HIS A 47 21.05 -18.75 -4.73
N GLN A 48 21.43 -19.40 -5.82
CA GLN A 48 22.31 -18.80 -6.84
C GLN A 48 21.63 -17.59 -7.51
N MET A 49 20.36 -17.72 -7.89
CA MET A 49 19.58 -16.63 -8.48
C MET A 49 19.32 -15.49 -7.49
N SER A 50 19.02 -15.80 -6.23
CA SER A 50 18.87 -14.78 -5.18
C SER A 50 20.18 -14.01 -4.98
N ARG A 51 21.32 -14.70 -4.93
CA ARG A 51 22.64 -14.06 -4.82
C ARG A 51 22.92 -13.15 -6.00
N LEU A 52 22.64 -13.59 -7.23
CA LEU A 52 22.80 -12.74 -8.42
C LEU A 52 21.90 -11.49 -8.37
N SER A 53 20.69 -11.61 -7.82
CA SER A 53 19.84 -10.43 -7.56
C SER A 53 20.52 -9.49 -6.58
N PHE A 54 20.99 -10.02 -5.46
CA PHE A 54 21.64 -9.23 -4.42
C PHE A 54 22.90 -8.51 -4.94
N GLU A 55 23.78 -9.18 -5.70
CA GLU A 55 24.97 -8.53 -6.29
C GLU A 55 24.59 -7.36 -7.20
N PHE A 56 23.49 -7.49 -7.96
CA PHE A 56 22.97 -6.40 -8.77
C PHE A 56 22.39 -5.26 -7.91
N ASP A 57 21.55 -5.58 -6.94
CA ASP A 57 20.87 -4.60 -6.08
C ASP A 57 21.85 -3.89 -5.12
N LYS A 58 22.94 -4.56 -4.74
CA LYS A 58 24.04 -4.03 -3.92
C LYS A 58 24.72 -2.83 -4.56
N VAL A 59 24.84 -2.79 -5.88
CA VAL A 59 25.45 -1.65 -6.59
C VAL A 59 24.66 -0.37 -6.37
N PHE A 60 23.32 -0.46 -6.25
CA PHE A 60 22.44 0.69 -6.04
C PHE A 60 22.25 1.03 -4.56
N SER A 61 22.15 0.01 -3.71
CA SER A 61 21.84 0.17 -2.28
C SER A 61 23.07 0.41 -1.40
N GLY A 62 24.26 -0.01 -1.85
CA GLY A 62 25.48 -0.02 -1.03
C GLY A 62 25.50 -1.10 0.05
N ALA A 63 24.51 -2.00 0.08
CA ALA A 63 24.41 -3.04 1.11
C ALA A 63 25.61 -4.00 1.07
N THR A 64 26.22 -4.27 2.22
CA THR A 64 27.39 -5.17 2.28
C THR A 64 26.98 -6.64 2.30
N GLU A 65 25.81 -6.95 2.88
CA GLU A 65 25.28 -8.29 3.11
C GLU A 65 23.81 -8.38 2.69
N ASP A 66 23.38 -9.57 2.28
CA ASP A 66 21.98 -9.84 1.95
C ASP A 66 21.15 -10.02 3.22
N GLN A 67 19.84 -9.77 3.11
CA GLN A 67 18.93 -9.96 4.22
C GLN A 67 18.87 -11.45 4.62
N PRO A 68 18.71 -11.74 5.93
CA PRO A 68 18.56 -13.11 6.36
C PRO A 68 17.24 -13.67 5.81
N ARG A 69 17.27 -14.93 5.36
CA ARG A 69 16.14 -15.59 4.68
C ARG A 69 14.80 -15.48 5.41
N TRP A 70 14.79 -15.53 6.73
CA TRP A 70 13.54 -15.42 7.50
C TRP A 70 12.86 -14.06 7.27
N LEU A 71 13.65 -12.98 7.11
CA LEU A 71 13.15 -11.63 6.88
C LEU A 71 12.60 -11.49 5.45
N ASP A 72 13.25 -12.11 4.46
CA ASP A 72 12.70 -12.21 3.10
C ASP A 72 11.36 -12.95 3.10
N CYS A 73 11.28 -14.07 3.83
CA CYS A 73 10.03 -14.84 3.95
C CYS A 73 8.92 -14.02 4.62
N VAL A 74 9.23 -13.30 5.70
CA VAL A 74 8.26 -12.42 6.37
C VAL A 74 7.82 -11.30 5.42
N THR A 75 8.76 -10.64 4.75
CA THR A 75 8.47 -9.54 3.81
C THR A 75 7.59 -9.99 2.65
N SER A 76 7.93 -11.11 2.02
CA SER A 76 7.14 -11.69 0.91
C SER A 76 5.74 -12.10 1.38
N THR A 77 5.65 -12.75 2.55
CA THR A 77 4.36 -13.17 3.12
C THR A 77 3.49 -11.96 3.49
N SER A 78 4.07 -10.93 4.10
CA SER A 78 3.37 -9.68 4.44
C SER A 78 2.93 -8.90 3.20
N SER A 79 3.61 -9.07 2.06
CA SER A 79 3.21 -8.42 0.80
C SER A 79 2.03 -9.13 0.14
N LEU A 80 2.06 -10.47 0.06
CA LEU A 80 1.06 -11.26 -0.67
C LEU A 80 -0.16 -11.61 0.20
N TRP A 81 0.04 -11.90 1.47
CA TRP A 81 -1.01 -12.23 2.45
C TRP A 81 -1.18 -11.10 3.47
N ASN A 82 -1.18 -9.87 2.96
CA ASN A 82 -1.13 -8.63 3.73
C ASN A 82 -2.24 -8.50 4.79
N PHE A 83 -3.48 -8.89 4.49
CA PHE A 83 -4.59 -8.85 5.43
C PHE A 83 -4.59 -10.03 6.38
N ALA A 84 -4.08 -11.20 5.99
CA ALA A 84 -3.96 -12.34 6.90
C ALA A 84 -2.86 -12.12 7.94
N VAL A 85 -1.69 -11.61 7.52
CA VAL A 85 -0.63 -11.19 8.46
C VAL A 85 -1.10 -10.03 9.32
N GLY A 86 -1.76 -9.04 8.70
CA GLY A 86 -2.45 -7.98 9.41
C GLY A 86 -3.42 -8.52 10.45
N TYR A 87 -4.20 -9.56 10.10
CA TYR A 87 -5.14 -10.30 10.96
C TYR A 87 -4.51 -10.97 12.18
N LYS A 88 -3.26 -11.39 12.07
CA LYS A 88 -2.55 -11.90 13.24
C LYS A 88 -1.90 -10.80 14.06
N TYR A 89 -1.40 -9.76 13.40
CA TYR A 89 -0.67 -8.67 14.03
C TYR A 89 -1.53 -7.88 15.04
N VAL A 90 -2.71 -7.38 14.65
CA VAL A 90 -3.56 -6.58 15.55
C VAL A 90 -4.02 -7.43 16.73
N GLN A 91 -4.39 -8.71 16.52
CA GLN A 91 -4.76 -9.63 17.59
C GLN A 91 -3.68 -9.78 18.67
N LEU A 92 -2.41 -9.78 18.28
CA LEU A 92 -1.29 -10.02 19.19
C LEU A 92 -0.71 -8.73 19.77
N HIS A 93 -0.77 -7.61 19.04
CA HIS A 93 0.05 -6.44 19.32
C HIS A 93 -0.69 -5.11 19.42
N PHE A 94 -1.96 -5.04 19.02
CA PHE A 94 -2.67 -3.76 18.98
C PHE A 94 -3.81 -3.70 20.00
N ASN A 95 -3.84 -2.60 20.75
CA ASN A 95 -4.87 -2.33 21.76
C ASN A 95 -5.92 -1.37 21.19
N ASN A 96 -7.20 -1.68 21.35
CA ASN A 96 -8.31 -0.82 20.92
C ASN A 96 -8.26 0.57 21.54
N GLU A 97 -7.72 0.73 22.75
CA GLU A 97 -7.57 2.04 23.37
C GLU A 97 -6.62 2.98 22.58
N ALA A 98 -5.65 2.42 21.85
CA ALA A 98 -4.77 3.20 20.97
C ALA A 98 -5.54 3.74 19.76
N LYS A 99 -6.52 2.99 19.26
CA LYS A 99 -7.41 3.43 18.18
C LYS A 99 -8.26 4.61 18.63
N ASP A 100 -8.86 4.54 19.81
CA ASP A 100 -9.75 5.60 20.31
C ASP A 100 -8.98 6.91 20.55
N SER A 101 -7.80 6.84 21.14
CA SER A 101 -6.95 8.02 21.34
C SER A 101 -6.42 8.60 20.03
N ALA A 102 -6.10 7.76 19.03
CA ALA A 102 -5.74 8.23 17.69
C ALA A 102 -6.93 8.90 16.97
N LEU A 103 -8.15 8.38 17.14
CA LEU A 103 -9.37 8.99 16.60
C LEU A 103 -9.62 10.38 17.19
N GLU A 104 -9.43 10.54 18.50
CA GLU A 104 -9.51 11.83 19.19
C GLU A 104 -8.48 12.83 18.64
N MET A 105 -7.22 12.41 18.52
CA MET A 105 -6.14 13.25 17.98
C MET A 105 -6.43 13.72 16.55
N VAL A 106 -6.90 12.82 15.68
CA VAL A 106 -7.32 13.17 14.31
C VAL A 106 -8.45 14.20 14.33
N GLY A 107 -9.41 14.07 15.25
CA GLY A 107 -10.48 15.05 15.45
C GLY A 107 -9.94 16.43 15.84
N ASN A 108 -9.00 16.47 16.78
CA ASN A 108 -8.39 17.72 17.24
C ASN A 108 -7.60 18.41 16.12
N ILE A 109 -6.77 17.67 15.39
CA ILE A 109 -5.99 18.19 14.25
C ILE A 109 -6.92 18.68 13.15
N ARG A 110 -7.99 17.93 12.81
CA ARG A 110 -8.98 18.37 11.81
C ARG A 110 -9.65 19.68 12.23
N SER A 111 -10.00 19.81 13.51
CA SER A 111 -10.65 21.00 14.04
C SER A 111 -9.73 22.21 13.98
N GLU A 112 -8.47 22.03 14.34
CA GLU A 112 -7.48 23.11 14.25
C GLU A 112 -7.17 23.49 12.80
N PHE A 113 -7.15 22.53 11.88
CA PHE A 113 -6.95 22.82 10.47
C PHE A 113 -8.14 23.59 9.87
N LEU A 114 -9.37 23.32 10.31
CA LEU A 114 -10.55 24.15 9.96
C LEU A 114 -10.42 25.60 10.45
N ASN A 115 -9.89 25.80 11.66
CA ASN A 115 -9.62 27.13 12.21
C ASN A 115 -8.58 27.87 11.37
N GLN A 116 -7.48 27.19 11.01
CA GLN A 116 -6.44 27.76 10.17
C GLN A 116 -6.95 28.14 8.78
N ILE A 117 -7.75 27.29 8.12
CA ILE A 117 -8.36 27.61 6.82
C ILE A 117 -9.26 28.86 6.90
N SER A 118 -9.82 29.15 8.08
CA SER A 118 -10.65 30.32 8.33
C SER A 118 -9.86 31.60 8.61
N SER A 119 -8.60 31.49 9.06
CA SER A 119 -7.78 32.63 9.50
C SER A 119 -6.73 33.08 8.47
N ILE A 120 -6.38 32.22 7.51
CA ILE A 120 -5.40 32.54 6.46
C ILE A 120 -5.91 33.64 5.52
N SER A 121 -5.05 34.64 5.27
CA SER A 121 -5.40 35.82 4.46
C SER A 121 -5.19 35.65 2.96
N TRP A 122 -4.45 34.62 2.52
CA TRP A 122 -4.10 34.43 1.12
C TRP A 122 -5.17 33.67 0.32
N MET A 123 -6.10 32.98 0.99
CA MET A 123 -7.20 32.27 0.34
C MET A 123 -8.45 33.14 0.30
N ASP A 124 -9.08 33.24 -0.88
CA ASP A 124 -10.38 33.86 -1.00
C ASP A 124 -11.49 32.99 -0.36
N TYR A 125 -12.67 33.60 -0.20
CA TYR A 125 -13.82 32.94 0.42
C TYR A 125 -14.25 31.65 -0.29
N LYS A 126 -14.24 31.62 -1.63
CA LYS A 126 -14.69 30.46 -2.41
C LYS A 126 -13.72 29.30 -2.24
N THR A 127 -12.41 29.57 -2.32
CA THR A 127 -11.37 28.57 -2.09
C THR A 127 -11.37 28.07 -0.65
N SER A 128 -11.57 28.96 0.34
CA SER A 128 -11.69 28.58 1.76
C SER A 128 -12.89 27.66 2.00
N HIS A 129 -14.04 27.96 1.41
CA HIS A 129 -15.22 27.10 1.52
C HIS A 129 -14.96 25.70 0.93
N ALA A 130 -14.43 25.63 -0.30
CA ALA A 130 -14.12 24.35 -0.94
C ALA A 130 -13.07 23.52 -0.17
N ALA A 131 -12.08 24.18 0.45
CA ALA A 131 -11.09 23.52 1.30
C ALA A 131 -11.73 22.92 2.58
N LYS A 132 -12.67 23.64 3.20
CA LYS A 132 -13.43 23.14 4.35
C LYS A 132 -14.29 21.94 3.97
N ASP A 133 -15.01 22.01 2.86
CA ASP A 133 -15.84 20.91 2.35
C ASP A 133 -14.99 19.66 2.09
N LYS A 134 -13.80 19.84 1.50
CA LYS A 134 -12.84 18.74 1.30
C LYS A 134 -12.37 18.15 2.63
N LEU A 135 -12.03 18.98 3.61
CA LEU A 135 -11.56 18.51 4.92
C LEU A 135 -12.67 17.78 5.69
N GLN A 136 -13.91 18.27 5.62
CA GLN A 136 -15.07 17.68 6.29
C GLN A 136 -15.52 16.37 5.64
N SER A 137 -15.39 16.24 4.32
CA SER A 137 -15.71 15.00 3.59
C SER A 137 -14.62 13.93 3.67
N MET A 138 -13.51 14.22 4.36
CA MET A 138 -12.35 13.34 4.43
C MET A 138 -12.66 12.10 5.30
N THR A 139 -12.51 10.92 4.70
CA THR A 139 -12.69 9.64 5.42
C THR A 139 -11.42 9.26 6.16
N GLN A 140 -11.54 8.62 7.32
CA GLN A 140 -10.41 8.19 8.14
C GLN A 140 -10.39 6.69 8.37
N PHE A 141 -9.24 6.06 8.13
CA PHE A 141 -9.00 4.64 8.37
C PHE A 141 -7.93 4.48 9.45
N ILE A 142 -8.35 4.19 10.69
CA ILE A 142 -7.45 4.12 11.86
C ILE A 142 -7.34 2.68 12.39
N GLY A 143 -6.11 2.20 12.54
CA GLY A 143 -5.75 0.89 13.04
C GLY A 143 -6.00 -0.23 12.02
N TYR A 144 -7.25 -0.68 11.93
CA TYR A 144 -7.62 -1.90 11.23
C TYR A 144 -9.09 -1.88 10.77
N PRO A 145 -9.47 -2.68 9.75
CA PRO A 145 -10.82 -2.69 9.19
C PRO A 145 -11.89 -3.16 10.18
N HIS A 146 -13.13 -2.71 10.01
CA HIS A 146 -14.23 -3.08 10.90
C HIS A 146 -14.52 -4.59 10.91
N TRP A 147 -14.32 -5.28 9.78
CA TRP A 147 -14.52 -6.72 9.64
C TRP A 147 -13.42 -7.57 10.26
N TYR A 148 -12.44 -6.97 10.92
CA TYR A 148 -11.32 -7.70 11.52
C TYR A 148 -11.71 -8.66 12.65
N ASN A 149 -12.90 -8.51 13.25
CA ASN A 149 -13.42 -9.52 14.18
C ASN A 149 -14.16 -10.68 13.46
N ASN A 150 -14.27 -10.62 12.12
CA ASN A 150 -14.97 -11.58 11.29
C ASN A 150 -13.98 -12.41 10.47
N GLN A 151 -13.61 -13.57 10.99
CA GLN A 151 -12.72 -14.51 10.32
C GLN A 151 -13.26 -14.97 8.95
N SER A 152 -14.57 -15.12 8.79
CA SER A 152 -15.18 -15.56 7.53
C SER A 152 -14.98 -14.55 6.39
N TYR A 153 -14.87 -13.25 6.70
CA TYR A 153 -14.51 -12.25 5.69
C TYR A 153 -13.11 -12.51 5.12
N LEU A 154 -12.14 -12.78 6.00
CA LEU A 154 -10.77 -13.06 5.62
C LEU A 154 -10.66 -14.35 4.81
N GLU A 155 -11.34 -15.41 5.24
CA GLU A 155 -11.39 -16.68 4.51
C GLU A 155 -11.99 -16.49 3.12
N ASN A 156 -13.09 -15.74 2.99
CA ASN A 156 -13.68 -15.44 1.69
C ASN A 156 -12.76 -14.56 0.82
N TYR A 157 -11.98 -13.65 1.41
CA TYR A 157 -11.01 -12.83 0.68
C TYR A 157 -9.94 -13.69 -0.01
N TYR A 158 -9.52 -14.79 0.63
CA TYR A 158 -8.47 -15.70 0.14
C TYR A 158 -9.01 -17.04 -0.41
N LYS A 159 -10.33 -17.23 -0.56
CA LYS A 159 -10.96 -18.53 -0.84
C LYS A 159 -10.44 -19.29 -2.06
N ASN A 160 -9.93 -18.58 -3.07
CA ASN A 160 -9.43 -19.15 -4.33
C ASN A 160 -7.89 -19.17 -4.38
N LEU A 161 -7.23 -19.10 -3.23
CA LEU A 161 -5.79 -19.17 -3.10
C LEU A 161 -5.41 -20.38 -2.26
N GLU A 162 -4.66 -21.30 -2.88
CA GLU A 162 -4.21 -22.52 -2.25
C GLU A 162 -2.70 -22.45 -2.05
N VAL A 163 -2.24 -22.71 -0.82
CA VAL A 163 -0.82 -22.70 -0.50
C VAL A 163 -0.33 -24.14 -0.40
N GLY A 164 0.55 -24.52 -1.32
CA GLY A 164 1.19 -25.83 -1.36
C GLY A 164 2.63 -25.83 -0.84
N PRO A 165 3.36 -26.95 -0.98
CA PRO A 165 4.75 -27.06 -0.53
C PRO A 165 5.76 -26.33 -1.42
N ILE A 166 5.36 -25.89 -2.62
CA ILE A 166 6.26 -25.30 -3.63
C ILE A 166 6.17 -23.76 -3.57
N HIS A 167 7.18 -23.11 -3.00
CA HIS A 167 7.26 -21.65 -2.84
C HIS A 167 6.95 -20.88 -4.12
N PHE A 168 7.64 -21.20 -5.21
CA PHE A 168 7.48 -20.49 -6.48
C PHE A 168 6.04 -20.55 -7.02
N HIS A 169 5.39 -21.72 -6.89
CA HIS A 169 4.00 -21.89 -7.30
C HIS A 169 3.08 -21.02 -6.45
N ASN A 170 3.27 -21.00 -5.12
CA ASN A 170 2.46 -20.18 -4.22
C ASN A 170 2.55 -18.68 -4.57
N VAL A 171 3.77 -18.18 -4.83
CA VAL A 171 3.99 -16.78 -5.21
C VAL A 171 3.37 -16.48 -6.57
N ALA A 172 3.56 -17.34 -7.56
CA ALA A 172 3.00 -17.16 -8.90
C ALA A 172 1.45 -17.16 -8.89
N GLN A 173 0.85 -18.10 -8.15
CA GLN A 173 -0.60 -18.18 -8.00
C GLN A 173 -1.17 -16.95 -7.28
N ALA A 174 -0.52 -16.50 -6.20
CA ALA A 174 -0.90 -15.29 -5.48
C ALA A 174 -0.85 -14.05 -6.39
N LYS A 175 0.27 -13.84 -7.10
CA LYS A 175 0.41 -12.72 -8.05
C LYS A 175 -0.67 -12.76 -9.14
N HIS A 176 -0.92 -13.93 -9.73
CA HIS A 176 -1.96 -14.10 -10.74
C HIS A 176 -3.36 -13.77 -10.18
N HIS A 177 -3.70 -14.30 -9.00
CA HIS A 177 -5.00 -14.04 -8.36
C HIS A 177 -5.26 -12.56 -8.13
N PHE A 178 -4.28 -11.81 -7.58
CA PHE A 178 -4.47 -10.38 -7.30
C PHE A 178 -4.54 -9.54 -8.58
N VAL A 179 -3.78 -9.89 -9.62
CA VAL A 179 -3.92 -9.24 -10.94
C VAL A 179 -5.32 -9.48 -11.50
N MET A 180 -5.81 -10.72 -11.49
CA MET A 180 -7.15 -11.04 -12.02
C MET A 180 -8.26 -10.35 -11.21
N ARG A 181 -8.14 -10.32 -9.88
CA ARG A 181 -9.07 -9.60 -9.02
C ARG A 181 -9.10 -8.11 -9.36
N HIS A 182 -7.94 -7.48 -9.56
CA HIS A 182 -7.87 -6.06 -9.92
C HIS A 182 -8.49 -5.79 -11.30
N LEU A 183 -8.24 -6.66 -12.28
CA LEU A 183 -8.85 -6.54 -13.62
C LEU A 183 -10.37 -6.72 -13.60
N GLN A 184 -10.90 -7.58 -12.73
CA GLN A 184 -12.35 -7.77 -12.56
C GLN A 184 -13.04 -6.51 -12.02
N MET A 185 -12.33 -5.63 -11.32
CA MET A 185 -12.89 -4.38 -10.80
C MET A 185 -13.17 -3.33 -11.88
N LEU A 186 -12.75 -3.53 -13.14
CA LEU A 186 -12.87 -2.53 -14.21
C LEU A 186 -14.30 -2.03 -14.45
N ARG A 187 -15.32 -2.86 -14.17
CA ARG A 187 -16.74 -2.52 -14.34
C ARG A 187 -17.50 -2.40 -13.03
N GLU A 188 -16.84 -2.68 -11.92
CA GLU A 188 -17.45 -2.62 -10.60
C GLU A 188 -17.41 -1.20 -10.05
N PRO A 189 -18.42 -0.80 -9.25
CA PRO A 189 -18.35 0.47 -8.54
C PRO A 189 -17.21 0.45 -7.51
N ILE A 190 -16.58 1.60 -7.31
CA ILE A 190 -15.54 1.75 -6.28
C ILE A 190 -16.19 1.70 -4.90
N ASP A 191 -15.74 0.76 -4.06
CA ASP A 191 -16.09 0.73 -2.64
C ASP A 191 -15.25 1.77 -1.88
N ARG A 192 -15.90 2.80 -1.35
CA ARG A 192 -15.23 3.87 -0.60
C ARG A 192 -14.76 3.47 0.79
N TYR A 193 -15.22 2.33 1.28
CA TYR A 193 -14.91 1.81 2.60
C TYR A 193 -13.98 0.59 2.55
N GLU A 194 -13.52 0.21 1.35
CA GLU A 194 -12.50 -0.82 1.20
C GLU A 194 -11.20 -0.35 1.87
N TRP A 195 -10.66 -1.22 2.72
CA TRP A 195 -9.47 -0.89 3.49
C TRP A 195 -8.23 -0.95 2.58
N PRO A 196 -7.45 0.13 2.46
CA PRO A 196 -6.53 0.25 1.33
C PRO A 196 -5.14 -0.37 1.56
N THR A 197 -4.78 -0.74 2.79
CA THR A 197 -3.44 -1.27 3.10
C THR A 197 -3.42 -2.21 4.30
N SER A 198 -2.37 -3.00 4.49
CA SER A 198 -2.26 -3.89 5.66
C SER A 198 -2.30 -3.12 6.98
N PRO A 199 -3.04 -3.59 7.99
CA PRO A 199 -2.94 -3.09 9.36
C PRO A 199 -1.52 -3.17 9.96
N ALA A 200 -0.68 -4.12 9.50
CA ALA A 200 0.68 -4.32 10.02
C ALA A 200 1.73 -3.38 9.42
N THR A 201 1.33 -2.40 8.60
CA THR A 201 2.25 -1.46 7.97
C THR A 201 2.68 -0.35 8.95
N VAL A 202 3.99 -0.10 9.03
CA VAL A 202 4.56 1.04 9.77
C VAL A 202 4.71 2.23 8.82
N ASN A 203 3.59 2.87 8.48
CA ASN A 203 3.54 4.07 7.65
C ASN A 203 2.17 4.77 7.79
N ALA A 204 1.97 5.95 7.21
CA ALA A 204 0.67 6.60 7.06
C ALA A 204 0.50 7.12 5.62
N PHE A 205 -0.74 7.24 5.16
CA PHE A 205 -1.04 7.56 3.76
C PHE A 205 -2.21 8.53 3.62
N TYR A 206 -2.17 9.34 2.55
CA TYR A 206 -3.33 10.07 2.04
C TYR A 206 -3.68 9.60 0.63
N ASN A 207 -4.94 9.21 0.42
CA ASN A 207 -5.45 8.85 -0.90
C ASN A 207 -6.22 10.03 -1.51
N LEU A 208 -5.66 10.61 -2.58
CA LEU A 208 -6.21 11.76 -3.28
C LEU A 208 -7.57 11.48 -3.93
N GLN A 209 -7.75 10.29 -4.53
CA GLN A 209 -8.96 9.94 -5.28
C GLN A 209 -10.14 9.69 -4.34
N MET A 210 -9.86 9.14 -3.17
CA MET A 210 -10.87 8.77 -2.17
C MET A 210 -11.05 9.84 -1.08
N ASN A 211 -10.20 10.87 -1.09
CA ASN A 211 -10.08 11.87 -0.04
C ASN A 211 -10.05 11.21 1.35
N SER A 212 -9.08 10.31 1.57
CA SER A 212 -8.99 9.56 2.82
C SER A 212 -7.61 9.53 3.41
N ILE A 213 -7.54 9.55 4.75
CA ILE A 213 -6.31 9.41 5.54
C ILE A 213 -6.28 8.03 6.20
N ILE A 214 -5.09 7.42 6.23
CA ILE A 214 -4.90 6.04 6.66
C ILE A 214 -3.74 5.94 7.64
N PHE A 215 -4.04 5.45 8.83
CA PHE A 215 -3.10 5.18 9.91
C PHE A 215 -3.25 3.72 10.34
N PRO A 216 -2.50 2.77 9.74
CA PRO A 216 -2.54 1.37 10.12
C PRO A 216 -2.11 1.14 11.57
N ALA A 217 -2.49 0.02 12.17
CA ALA A 217 -2.11 -0.35 13.53
C ALA A 217 -0.58 -0.35 13.73
N GLY A 218 0.19 -0.72 12.70
CA GLY A 218 1.64 -0.78 12.74
C GLY A 218 2.34 0.56 12.96
N ILE A 219 1.76 1.71 12.62
CA ILE A 219 2.38 3.01 12.96
C ILE A 219 1.98 3.53 14.35
N LEU A 220 0.90 3.01 14.93
CA LEU A 220 0.34 3.42 16.22
C LEU A 220 1.07 2.76 17.41
N GLN A 221 2.39 2.87 17.40
CA GLN A 221 3.31 2.34 18.41
C GLN A 221 4.50 3.29 18.62
N PRO A 222 5.32 3.11 19.68
CA PRO A 222 6.53 3.92 19.86
C PRO A 222 7.46 3.82 18.64
N PRO A 223 8.16 4.90 18.26
CA PRO A 223 8.21 6.20 18.93
C PRO A 223 7.04 7.15 18.57
N PHE A 224 6.19 6.80 17.60
CA PHE A 224 5.16 7.69 17.06
C PHE A 224 3.97 7.88 18.01
N PHE A 225 3.53 6.81 18.66
CA PHE A 225 2.37 6.84 19.55
C PHE A 225 2.52 5.90 20.75
N LYS A 226 2.12 6.36 21.95
CA LYS A 226 1.94 5.49 23.11
C LYS A 226 0.92 6.12 24.05
N LYS A 227 -0.06 5.35 24.51
CA LYS A 227 -0.95 5.81 25.58
C LYS A 227 -0.17 5.96 26.90
N GLY A 228 -0.47 7.01 27.66
CA GLY A 228 0.13 7.25 28.99
C GLY A 228 1.51 7.92 28.97
N ARG A 229 1.97 8.44 27.82
CA ARG A 229 3.11 9.37 27.76
C ARG A 229 2.59 10.80 27.55
N PRO A 230 3.42 11.84 27.81
CA PRO A 230 3.02 13.22 27.58
C PRO A 230 2.44 13.45 26.18
N GLU A 231 1.28 14.09 26.10
CA GLU A 231 0.58 14.32 24.82
C GLU A 231 1.44 15.05 23.80
N ALA A 232 2.30 15.97 24.24
CA ALA A 232 3.26 16.65 23.37
C ALA A 232 4.12 15.68 22.53
N LEU A 233 4.46 14.49 23.06
CA LEU A 233 5.20 13.47 22.31
C LEU A 233 4.31 12.72 21.31
N ASN A 234 3.02 12.55 21.58
CA ASN A 234 2.09 11.96 20.63
C ASN A 234 1.78 12.95 19.50
N TYR A 235 1.46 14.21 19.82
CA TYR A 235 1.25 15.25 18.82
C TYR A 235 2.51 15.55 18.00
N GLY A 236 3.70 15.55 18.63
CA GLY A 236 4.96 15.72 17.90
C GLY A 236 5.43 14.45 17.16
N GLY A 237 4.81 13.30 17.42
CA GLY A 237 5.14 12.02 16.82
C GLY A 237 4.18 11.64 15.69
N ILE A 238 2.98 11.17 16.05
CA ILE A 238 1.94 10.75 15.10
C ILE A 238 1.04 11.91 14.64
N GLY A 239 1.03 13.02 15.39
CA GLY A 239 0.22 14.19 15.05
C GLY A 239 0.81 15.11 13.96
N VAL A 240 2.08 14.91 13.60
CA VAL A 240 2.79 15.60 12.50
C VAL A 240 2.57 14.85 11.20
#